data_AF-A0A7V8YD49-F1
#
_entry.id   AF-A0A7V8YD49-F1
#
_cell.length_a   1.000
_cell.length_b   1.000
_cell.length_c   1.000
_cell.angle_alpha   90.00
_cell.angle_beta   90.00
_cell.angle_gamma   90.00
#
_symmetry.space_group_name_H-M   'P 1'
#
loop_
_entity.id
_entity.type
_entity.pdbx_description
1 polymer ?
#
loop_
_entity_poly.entity_id
_entity_poly.type
_entity_poly.pdbx_seq_one_letter_code
_entity_poly.pdbx_strand_id
1 'polypeptide(L)'
;MSEFAAWSGTSSYVADEPLISVVNAAIALERPLLVKGEPGTGKTLLAAAIAEGLGVPLLSWHVKSTTKAQDGLYHYDVVQRLNDSRFAEKDVTDIRRYIKLGVLGRAFSAERRV
;
A
#
# COMPACT_ATOMS: atom_id res chain seq x y z
N MET A 1 5.17 -23.39 -12.71
CA MET A 1 4.10 -22.99 -11.76
C MET A 1 4.75 -22.04 -10.78
N SER A 2 4.22 -20.82 -10.65
CA SER A 2 4.71 -19.87 -9.64
C SER A 2 4.54 -20.50 -8.27
N GLU A 3 5.59 -20.50 -7.46
CA GLU A 3 5.55 -20.97 -6.07
C GLU A 3 4.56 -20.09 -5.30
N PHE A 4 3.51 -20.71 -4.76
CA PHE A 4 2.49 -20.00 -3.98
C PHE A 4 3.06 -19.71 -2.60
N ALA A 5 3.28 -18.43 -2.29
CA ALA A 5 3.70 -18.00 -0.96
C ALA A 5 2.51 -18.10 0.01
N ALA A 6 2.37 -19.27 0.64
CA ALA A 6 1.39 -19.50 1.68
C ALA A 6 1.82 -18.83 3.00
N TRP A 7 0.92 -18.07 3.61
CA TRP A 7 1.10 -17.50 4.94
C TRP A 7 0.47 -18.41 6.00
N SER A 8 1.12 -18.56 7.16
CA SER A 8 0.68 -19.44 8.24
C SER A 8 0.76 -18.78 9.63
N GLY A 9 0.78 -17.45 9.69
CA GLY A 9 1.09 -16.70 10.92
C GLY A 9 2.56 -16.26 10.99
N THR A 10 2.92 -15.62 12.11
CA THR A 10 4.30 -15.26 12.45
C THR A 10 4.57 -15.57 13.92
N SER A 11 5.81 -15.36 14.38
CA SER A 11 6.16 -15.50 15.80
C SER A 11 5.36 -14.56 16.71
N SER A 12 4.89 -13.43 16.17
CA SER A 12 4.16 -12.38 16.88
C SER A 12 2.65 -12.39 16.62
N TYR A 13 2.17 -13.22 15.68
CA TYR A 13 0.76 -13.30 15.30
C TYR A 13 0.33 -14.74 15.05
N VAL A 14 -0.42 -15.29 15.99
CA VAL A 14 -1.02 -16.63 15.90
C VAL A 14 -2.43 -16.48 15.33
N ALA A 15 -2.70 -17.17 14.23
CA ALA A 15 -4.00 -17.19 13.56
C ALA A 15 -4.62 -18.58 13.62
N ASP A 16 -5.95 -18.65 13.59
CA ASP A 16 -6.69 -19.89 13.44
C ASP A 16 -6.77 -20.31 11.97
N GLU A 17 -7.05 -21.59 11.74
CA GLU A 17 -7.13 -22.18 10.40
C GLU A 17 -8.09 -21.44 9.44
N PRO A 18 -9.28 -21.00 9.89
CA PRO A 18 -10.18 -20.21 9.03
C PRO A 18 -9.56 -18.89 8.56
N LEU A 19 -8.89 -18.13 9.45
CA LEU A 19 -8.26 -16.86 9.07
C LEU A 19 -7.10 -17.09 8.10
N ILE A 20 -6.25 -18.09 8.38
CA ILE A 20 -5.15 -18.49 7.50
C ILE A 20 -5.68 -18.82 6.10
N SER A 21 -6.76 -19.61 6.02
CA SER A 21 -7.38 -19.99 4.75
C SER A 21 -7.88 -18.79 3.95
N VAL A 22 -8.56 -17.84 4.61
CA VAL A 22 -9.07 -16.63 3.94
C VAL A 22 -7.95 -15.72 3.45
N VAL A 23 -6.89 -15.54 4.25
CA VAL A 23 -5.71 -14.76 3.86
C VAL A 23 -5.04 -15.38 2.63
N ASN A 24 -4.81 -16.69 2.67
CA ASN A 24 -4.20 -17.42 1.55
C ASN A 24 -5.05 -17.40 0.28
N ALA A 25 -6.38 -17.47 0.41
CA ALA A 25 -7.28 -17.30 -0.72
C ALA A 25 -7.16 -15.90 -1.35
N ALA A 26 -7.10 -14.84 -0.53
CA ALA A 26 -6.92 -13.47 -1.02
C ALA A 26 -5.58 -13.28 -1.75
N ILE A 27 -4.50 -13.86 -1.21
CA ILE A 27 -3.16 -13.85 -1.82
C ILE A 27 -3.16 -14.58 -3.16
N ALA A 28 -3.76 -15.78 -3.22
CA ALA A 28 -3.82 -16.62 -4.42
C ALA A 28 -4.65 -16.00 -5.54
N LEU A 29 -5.77 -15.35 -5.19
CA LEU A 29 -6.69 -14.74 -6.15
C LEU A 29 -6.29 -13.31 -6.54
N GLU A 30 -5.28 -12.74 -5.87
CA GLU A 30 -4.89 -11.33 -5.99
C GLU A 30 -6.09 -10.38 -5.81
N ARG A 31 -6.97 -10.72 -4.86
CA ARG A 31 -8.17 -9.93 -4.53
C ARG A 31 -8.01 -9.24 -3.17
N PRO A 32 -8.55 -8.02 -3.03
CA PRO A 32 -8.55 -7.32 -1.74
C PRO A 32 -9.30 -8.13 -0.66
N LEU A 33 -8.74 -8.15 0.55
CA LEU A 33 -9.37 -8.71 1.74
C LEU A 33 -9.87 -7.59 2.67
N LEU A 34 -11.18 -7.55 2.91
CA LEU A 34 -11.78 -6.64 3.88
C LEU A 34 -11.95 -7.35 5.24
N VAL A 35 -11.29 -6.83 6.27
CA VAL A 35 -11.32 -7.42 7.61
C VAL A 35 -12.19 -6.57 8.55
N LYS A 36 -13.24 -7.18 9.13
CA LYS A 36 -14.15 -6.55 10.09
C LYS A 36 -14.04 -7.25 11.45
N GLY A 37 -14.22 -6.49 12.54
CA GLY A 37 -14.25 -7.03 13.90
C GLY A 37 -14.20 -5.93 14.96
N GLU A 38 -14.37 -6.28 16.22
CA GLU A 38 -14.39 -5.34 17.35
C GLU A 38 -13.05 -4.61 17.53
N PRO A 39 -13.03 -3.36 18.05
CA PRO A 39 -11.77 -2.68 18.37
C PRO A 39 -10.83 -3.56 19.21
N GLY A 40 -9.53 -3.57 18.89
CA GLY A 40 -8.54 -4.36 19.64
C GLY A 40 -8.33 -5.81 19.18
N THR A 41 -9.11 -6.33 18.22
CA THR A 41 -8.97 -7.74 17.76
C THR A 41 -7.80 -8.01 16.78
N GLY A 42 -6.73 -7.20 16.83
CA GLY A 42 -5.53 -7.47 16.03
C GLY A 42 -5.63 -7.25 14.51
N LYS A 43 -6.67 -6.57 13.99
CA LYS A 43 -6.84 -6.33 12.54
C LYS A 43 -5.66 -5.59 11.89
N THR A 44 -5.15 -4.54 12.54
CA THR A 44 -3.99 -3.80 12.04
C THR A 44 -2.71 -4.64 12.13
N LEU A 45 -2.58 -5.45 13.19
CA LEU A 45 -1.45 -6.36 13.37
C LEU A 45 -1.44 -7.47 12.32
N LEU A 46 -2.62 -7.95 11.88
CA LEU A 46 -2.74 -8.94 10.81
C LEU A 46 -2.02 -8.46 9.54
N ALA A 47 -2.23 -7.21 9.12
CA ALA A 47 -1.58 -6.66 7.94
C ALA A 47 -0.04 -6.65 8.08
N ALA A 48 0.47 -6.29 9.25
CA ALA A 48 1.91 -6.31 9.53
C ALA A 48 2.47 -7.74 9.55
N ALA A 49 1.76 -8.68 10.17
CA ALA A 49 2.16 -10.09 10.23
C ALA A 49 2.14 -10.77 8.84
N ILE A 50 1.19 -10.41 7.97
CA ILE A 50 1.18 -10.90 6.59
C ILE A 50 2.39 -10.36 5.83
N ALA A 51 2.67 -9.05 5.92
CA ALA A 51 3.82 -8.46 5.26
C ALA A 51 5.15 -9.06 5.74
N GLU A 52 5.30 -9.23 7.06
CA GLU A 52 6.44 -9.91 7.69
C GLU A 52 6.59 -11.35 7.17
N GLY A 53 5.52 -12.15 7.24
CA GLY A 53 5.56 -13.56 6.84
C GLY A 53 5.81 -13.77 5.34
N LEU A 54 5.44 -12.81 4.49
CA LEU A 54 5.72 -12.85 3.06
C LEU A 54 7.04 -12.15 2.67
N GLY A 55 7.73 -11.51 3.61
CA GLY A 55 8.97 -10.78 3.35
C GLY A 55 8.78 -9.56 2.43
N VAL A 56 7.59 -8.96 2.41
CA VAL A 56 7.27 -7.79 1.58
C VAL A 56 7.17 -6.52 2.43
N PRO A 57 7.49 -5.33 1.88
CA PRO A 57 7.19 -4.07 2.55
C PRO A 57 5.70 -3.93 2.87
N LEU A 58 5.34 -3.23 3.95
CA LEU A 58 3.96 -2.86 4.25
C LEU A 58 3.68 -1.43 3.79
N LEU A 59 2.75 -1.26 2.86
CA LEU A 59 2.24 0.05 2.47
C LEU A 59 0.98 0.43 3.26
N SER A 60 1.12 1.41 4.16
CA SER A 60 0.01 1.91 4.96
C SER A 60 -0.66 3.14 4.32
N TRP A 61 -1.98 3.10 4.15
CA TRP A 61 -2.78 4.23 3.70
C TRP A 61 -3.96 4.50 4.63
N HIS A 62 -3.96 5.67 5.28
CA HIS A 62 -5.07 6.10 6.12
C HIS A 62 -6.14 6.79 5.27
N VAL A 63 -7.31 6.16 5.17
CA VAL A 63 -8.45 6.66 4.39
C VAL A 63 -9.45 7.35 5.31
N LYS A 64 -9.95 8.52 4.87
CA LYS A 64 -11.00 9.31 5.52
C LYS A 64 -12.19 9.46 4.56
N SER A 65 -13.33 9.96 5.05
CA SER A 65 -14.51 10.23 4.20
C SER A 65 -14.24 11.22 3.07
N THR A 66 -13.23 12.08 3.22
CA THR A 66 -12.80 13.06 2.22
C THR A 66 -11.71 12.57 1.29
N THR A 67 -11.16 11.36 1.52
CA THR A 67 -10.12 10.78 0.68
C THR A 67 -10.69 10.38 -0.68
N LYS A 68 -10.03 10.83 -1.75
CA LYS A 68 -10.38 10.51 -3.14
C LYS A 68 -9.44 9.44 -3.69
N ALA A 69 -9.89 8.72 -4.71
CA ALA A 69 -9.06 7.74 -5.41
C ALA A 69 -7.77 8.38 -5.97
N GLN A 70 -7.85 9.62 -6.45
CA GLN A 70 -6.69 10.37 -6.95
C GLN A 70 -5.59 10.52 -5.90
N ASP A 71 -5.92 10.73 -4.62
CA ASP A 71 -4.95 10.87 -3.54
C ASP A 71 -4.10 9.60 -3.35
N GLY A 72 -4.68 8.44 -3.67
CA GLY A 72 -3.98 7.16 -3.67
C GLY A 72 -3.04 6.99 -4.85
N LEU A 73 -3.34 7.60 -6.00
CA LEU A 73 -2.56 7.46 -7.23
C LEU A 73 -1.38 8.44 -7.25
N TYR A 74 -1.65 9.74 -7.24
CA TYR A 74 -0.61 10.78 -7.28
C TYR A 74 -1.14 12.15 -6.82
N HIS A 75 -0.22 12.99 -6.37
CA HIS A 75 -0.44 14.40 -6.07
C HIS A 75 0.45 15.26 -6.98
N TYR A 76 -0.14 16.30 -7.57
CA TYR A 76 0.58 17.26 -8.37
C TYR A 76 0.90 18.51 -7.53
N ASP A 77 2.19 18.73 -7.28
CA ASP A 77 2.71 19.79 -6.41
C ASP A 77 2.81 21.13 -7.17
N VAL A 78 1.67 21.81 -7.26
CA VAL A 78 1.55 23.13 -7.90
C VAL A 78 2.42 24.17 -7.19
N VAL A 79 2.56 24.07 -5.87
CA VAL A 79 3.29 25.04 -5.04
C VAL A 79 4.78 24.98 -5.35
N GLN A 80 5.34 23.78 -5.39
CA GLN A 80 6.74 23.57 -5.76
C GLN A 80 7.00 24.04 -7.19
N ARG A 81 6.09 23.79 -8.13
CA ARG A 81 6.22 24.28 -9.53
C ARG A 81 6.22 25.79 -9.62
N LEU A 82 5.30 26.46 -8.91
CA LEU A 82 5.23 27.91 -8.86
C LEU A 82 6.51 28.49 -8.24
N ASN A 83 7.04 27.86 -7.19
CA ASN A 83 8.29 28.29 -6.57
C ASN A 83 9.47 28.19 -7.55
N ASP A 84 9.66 27.03 -8.18
CA ASP A 84 10.75 26.80 -9.14
C ASP A 84 10.67 27.77 -10.36
N SER A 85 9.45 28.13 -10.80
CA SER A 85 9.28 29.07 -11.91
C SER A 85 9.80 30.49 -11.63
N ARG A 86 9.96 30.87 -10.36
CA ARG A 86 10.45 32.19 -9.95
C ARG A 86 11.97 32.31 -10.02
N PHE A 87 12.69 31.20 -9.89
CA PHE A 87 14.14 31.21 -9.74
C PHE A 87 14.91 30.98 -11.04
N ALA A 88 14.24 30.83 -12.20
CA ALA A 88 14.82 30.67 -13.55
C ALA A 88 15.89 29.56 -13.75
N GLU A 89 16.33 28.88 -12.69
CA GLU A 89 17.38 27.86 -12.69
C GLU A 89 16.86 26.47 -13.11
N LYS A 90 15.55 26.25 -13.08
CA LYS A 90 14.95 24.94 -13.37
C LYS A 90 13.97 25.02 -14.52
N ASP A 91 14.10 24.08 -15.44
CA ASP A 91 13.09 23.82 -16.46
C ASP A 91 11.80 23.29 -15.81
N VAL A 92 10.76 24.13 -15.81
CA VAL A 92 9.43 23.90 -15.24
C VAL A 92 8.40 23.38 -16.26
N THR A 93 8.84 23.11 -17.51
CA THR A 93 7.97 22.58 -18.57
C THR A 93 7.68 21.09 -18.38
N ASP A 94 8.62 20.33 -17.81
CA ASP A 94 8.44 18.92 -17.47
C ASP A 94 7.63 18.75 -16.17
N ILE A 95 6.31 18.58 -16.33
CA ILE A 95 5.37 18.44 -15.22
C ILE A 95 5.64 17.22 -14.33
N ARG A 96 6.33 16.18 -14.85
CA ARG A 96 6.58 14.92 -14.12
C ARG A 96 7.39 15.15 -12.85
N ARG A 97 8.24 16.18 -12.83
CA ARG A 97 9.05 16.60 -11.68
C ARG A 97 8.21 17.02 -10.47
N TYR A 98 6.94 17.34 -10.69
CA TYR A 98 6.00 17.80 -9.67
C TYR A 98 4.94 16.75 -9.32
N ILE A 99 5.04 15.54 -9.88
CA ILE A 99 4.14 14.44 -9.56
C ILE A 99 4.75 13.62 -8.43
N LYS A 100 4.06 13.54 -7.29
CA LYS A 100 4.41 12.69 -6.15
C LYS A 100 3.43 11.54 -6.06
N LEU A 101 3.92 10.30 -6.09
CA LEU A 101 3.04 9.12 -6.06
C LEU A 101 2.38 8.94 -4.69
N GLY A 102 1.07 8.70 -4.71
CA GLY A 102 0.31 8.24 -3.57
C GLY A 102 0.61 6.77 -3.23
N VAL A 103 -0.06 6.21 -2.22
CA VAL A 103 0.25 4.84 -1.74
C VAL A 103 0.00 3.79 -2.83
N LEU A 104 -1.12 3.86 -3.54
CA LEU A 104 -1.42 2.96 -4.67
C LEU A 104 -0.50 3.22 -5.85
N GLY A 105 -0.16 4.49 -6.13
CA GLY A 105 0.81 4.83 -7.18
C GLY A 105 2.17 4.19 -6.93
N ARG A 106 2.65 4.21 -5.68
CA ARG A 106 3.86 3.50 -5.27
C ARG A 106 3.73 1.99 -5.39
N ALA A 107 2.58 1.42 -5.01
CA ALA A 107 2.32 -0.01 -5.13
C ALA A 107 2.37 -0.48 -6.60
N PHE A 108 1.69 0.24 -7.50
CA PHE A 108 1.64 -0.11 -8.92
C PHE A 108 2.96 0.15 -9.67
N SER A 109 3.77 1.08 -9.19
CA SER A 109 5.08 1.40 -9.80
C SER A 109 6.22 0.55 -9.24
N ALA A 110 5.95 -0.32 -8.26
CA ALA A 110 6.98 -1.14 -7.64
C ALA A 110 7.40 -2.28 -8.57
N GLU A 111 8.72 -2.52 -8.68
CA GLU A 111 9.29 -3.62 -9.48
C GLU A 111 9.02 -5.00 -8.86
N ARG A 112 8.70 -5.04 -7.57
CA ARG A 112 8.41 -6.25 -6.78
C ARG A 112 7.16 -6.05 -5.94
N ARG A 113 6.63 -7.16 -5.42
CA ARG A 113 5.47 -7.14 -4.50
C ARG A 113 5.78 -6.30 -3.25
N VAL A 114 4.82 -5.48 -2.87
CA VAL A 114 4.78 -4.54 -1.73
C VAL A 114 3.39 -4.50 -1.12
#